data_AF-A0A8J1VQ34-F1
#
_entry.id   AF-A0A8J1VQ34-F1
#
_cell.length_a   1.000
_cell.length_b   1.000
_cell.length_c   1.000
_cell.angle_alpha   90.00
_cell.angle_beta   90.00
_cell.angle_gamma   90.00
#
_symmetry.space_group_name_H-M   'P 1'
#
loop_
_entity.id
_entity.type
_entity.pdbx_description
1 polymer ?
#
loop_
_entity_poly.entity_id
_entity_poly.type
_entity_poly.pdbx_seq_one_letter_code
_entity_poly.pdbx_strand_id
1 'polypeptide(L)' 'MPGSQEEEQQFSILPHPAKTNNPSDLDSEPATQGGLQSASANAYNAKGPHVPSKDVADGLEKPKSRDELRAEAERLN' A
#
# COMPACT_ATOMS: atom_id res chain seq x y z
N MET A 1 -49.87 -16.46 30.95
CA MET A 1 -49.42 -16.13 29.59
C MET A 1 -47.98 -16.60 29.47
N PRO A 2 -47.66 -17.58 28.62
CA PRO A 2 -46.31 -18.14 28.53
C PRO A 2 -45.38 -17.18 27.77
N GLY A 3 -44.13 -17.10 28.23
CA GLY A 3 -43.11 -16.16 27.76
C GLY A 3 -42.67 -16.42 26.32
N SER A 4 -42.45 -15.33 25.60
CA SER A 4 -41.91 -15.32 24.24
C SER A 4 -40.52 -15.96 24.24
N GLN A 5 -40.36 -17.01 23.45
CA GLN A 5 -39.08 -17.62 23.15
C GLN A 5 -38.32 -16.64 22.27
N GLU A 6 -37.30 -15.98 22.83
CA GLU A 6 -36.36 -15.16 22.08
C GLU A 6 -35.51 -16.11 21.24
N GLU A 7 -35.84 -16.23 19.95
CA GLU A 7 -35.06 -16.98 18.98
C GLU A 7 -33.66 -16.35 18.88
N GLU A 8 -32.64 -17.07 19.33
CA GLU A 8 -31.25 -16.64 19.28
C GLU A 8 -30.83 -16.34 17.82
N GLN A 9 -30.17 -15.21 17.58
CA GLN A 9 -29.73 -14.83 16.24
C GLN A 9 -28.68 -15.82 15.70
N GLN A 10 -29.09 -16.61 14.70
CA GLN A 10 -28.21 -17.50 13.97
C GLN A 10 -27.54 -16.77 12.80
N PHE A 11 -26.20 -16.76 12.79
CA PHE A 11 -25.41 -16.24 11.69
C PHE A 11 -24.92 -17.41 10.82
N SER A 12 -25.26 -17.37 9.53
CA SER A 12 -24.77 -18.33 8.54
C SER A 12 -23.42 -17.87 8.01
N ILE A 13 -22.39 -18.70 8.18
CA ILE A 13 -21.10 -18.53 7.51
C ILE A 13 -21.22 -19.10 6.10
N LEU A 14 -20.99 -18.25 5.10
CA LEU A 14 -20.84 -18.70 3.72
C LEU A 14 -19.65 -19.67 3.64
N PRO A 15 -19.72 -20.73 2.82
CA PRO A 15 -18.59 -21.62 2.63
C PRO A 15 -17.38 -20.80 2.16
N HIS A 16 -16.20 -21.14 2.69
CA HIS A 16 -14.96 -20.54 2.21
C HIS A 16 -14.86 -20.73 0.68
N PRO A 17 -14.50 -19.67 -0.08
CA PRO A 17 -14.47 -19.74 -1.54
C PRO A 17 -13.46 -20.78 -2.06
N ALA A 18 -12.39 -21.01 -1.30
CA ALA A 18 -11.41 -22.05 -1.60
C ALA A 18 -11.98 -23.43 -1.25
N LYS A 19 -12.34 -24.18 -2.29
CA LYS A 19 -12.78 -25.58 -2.16
C LYS A 19 -11.59 -26.55 -2.05
N THR A 20 -10.36 -26.04 -2.12
CA THR A 20 -9.14 -26.86 -2.19
C THR A 20 -8.00 -26.20 -1.41
N ASN A 21 -7.11 -27.01 -0.81
CA ASN A 21 -5.88 -26.55 -0.15
C ASN A 21 -4.77 -26.27 -1.18
N ASN A 22 -5.11 -25.57 -2.26
CA ASN A 22 -4.16 -25.13 -3.28
C ASN A 22 -3.94 -23.63 -3.08
N PRO A 23 -2.71 -23.17 -2.77
CA PRO A 23 -2.43 -21.75 -2.58
C PRO A 23 -2.78 -20.88 -3.80
N SER A 24 -2.86 -21.48 -4.99
CA SER A 24 -3.23 -20.79 -6.23
C SER A 24 -4.71 -20.40 -6.30
N ASP A 25 -5.59 -20.95 -5.44
CA ASP A 25 -7.02 -20.57 -5.41
C ASP A 25 -7.21 -19.15 -4.82
N LEU A 26 -6.22 -18.64 -4.07
CA LEU A 26 -6.19 -17.25 -3.58
C LEU A 26 -5.76 -16.26 -4.67
N ASP A 27 -5.13 -16.74 -5.74
CA ASP A 27 -4.83 -15.97 -6.96
C ASP A 27 -6.07 -15.87 -7.87
N SER A 28 -7.26 -15.72 -7.26
CA SER A 28 -8.43 -15.27 -7.99
C SER A 28 -8.06 -13.94 -8.65
N GLU A 29 -8.23 -13.89 -9.98
CA GLU A 29 -7.87 -12.82 -10.90
C GLU A 29 -7.72 -11.44 -10.24
N PRO A 30 -6.66 -10.65 -10.56
CA PRO A 30 -6.50 -9.30 -10.04
C PRO A 30 -7.68 -8.45 -10.51
N ALA A 31 -8.74 -8.43 -9.72
CA ALA A 31 -9.92 -7.62 -9.91
C ALA A 31 -9.52 -6.18 -9.69
N THR A 32 -9.05 -5.52 -10.76
CA THR A 32 -9.37 -4.14 -11.12
C THR A 32 -9.31 -3.07 -10.01
N GLN A 33 -8.51 -3.25 -8.97
CA GLN A 33 -8.43 -2.36 -7.82
C GLN A 33 -6.96 -2.01 -7.55
N GLY A 34 -6.63 -0.75 -7.82
CA GLY A 34 -5.32 -0.18 -7.59
C GLY A 34 -4.88 -0.30 -6.13
N GLY A 35 -3.62 -0.67 -5.94
CA GLY A 35 -2.98 -0.89 -4.66
C GLY A 35 -1.56 -1.44 -4.87
N LEU A 36 -0.78 -1.57 -3.79
CA LEU A 36 0.64 -1.98 -3.83
C LEU A 36 0.87 -3.33 -4.57
N GLN A 37 -0.17 -4.16 -4.71
CA GLN A 37 -0.12 -5.43 -5.45
C GLN A 37 -0.45 -5.29 -6.94
N SER A 38 -1.14 -4.22 -7.35
CA SER A 38 -1.39 -3.90 -8.77
C SER A 38 -0.14 -3.34 -9.44
N ALA A 39 0.75 -2.72 -8.67
CA ALA A 39 2.08 -2.34 -9.10
C ALA A 39 3.08 -3.42 -8.70
N SER A 40 2.99 -4.61 -9.31
CA SER A 40 4.20 -5.43 -9.51
C SER A 40 5.07 -4.69 -10.54
N ALA A 41 5.63 -3.55 -10.12
CA ALA A 41 6.79 -2.96 -10.74
C ALA A 41 7.90 -3.99 -10.54
N ASN A 42 7.97 -4.93 -11.48
CA ASN A 42 9.06 -5.90 -11.56
C ASN A 42 10.35 -5.09 -11.35
N ALA A 43 11.09 -5.36 -10.28
CA ALA A 43 12.32 -4.61 -9.96
C ALA A 43 13.29 -4.59 -11.16
N TYR A 44 13.17 -5.60 -12.03
CA TYR A 44 13.94 -5.79 -13.26
C TYR A 44 13.37 -5.07 -14.51
N ASN A 45 12.10 -4.66 -14.51
CA ASN A 45 11.47 -3.89 -15.60
C ASN A 45 11.09 -2.46 -15.18
N ALA A 46 11.52 -2.01 -14.00
CA ALA A 46 11.32 -0.63 -13.56
C ALA A 46 12.08 0.32 -14.49
N LYS A 47 11.51 1.50 -14.74
CA LYS A 47 12.21 2.58 -15.44
C LYS A 47 13.55 2.80 -14.73
N GLY A 48 14.64 2.85 -15.50
CA GLY A 48 15.97 3.15 -14.97
C GLY A 48 16.01 4.49 -14.23
N PRO A 49 17.14 4.82 -13.57
CA PRO A 49 17.27 6.05 -12.80
C PRO A 49 16.76 7.28 -13.58
N HIS A 50 15.76 7.97 -13.03
CA HIS A 50 15.19 9.13 -13.70
C HIS A 50 16.17 10.29 -13.61
N VAL A 51 16.66 10.75 -14.76
CA VAL A 51 17.40 12.01 -14.88
C VAL A 51 16.37 13.14 -15.10
N PRO A 52 16.27 14.12 -14.19
CA PRO A 52 15.35 15.24 -14.34
C PRO A 52 15.66 16.09 -15.58
N SER A 53 14.65 16.75 -16.15
CA SER A 53 14.86 17.78 -17.18
C SER A 53 15.49 19.05 -16.58
N LYS A 54 16.05 19.91 -17.44
CA LYS A 54 16.70 21.17 -17.01
C LYS A 54 15.77 22.06 -16.19
N ASP A 55 14.52 22.20 -16.63
CA ASP A 55 13.52 23.01 -15.93
C ASP A 55 13.23 22.50 -14.51
N VAL A 56 13.24 21.17 -14.32
CA VAL A 56 13.06 20.56 -13.00
C VAL A 56 14.31 20.74 -12.15
N ALA A 57 15.50 20.55 -12.73
CA ALA A 57 16.76 20.71 -12.02
C ALA A 57 16.97 22.14 -11.52
N ASP A 58 16.62 23.14 -12.33
CA ASP A 58 16.80 24.56 -12.00
C ASP A 58 15.77 25.06 -10.96
N GLY A 59 14.62 24.39 -10.86
CA GLY A 59 13.60 24.67 -9.85
C GLY A 59 13.89 24.06 -8.47
N LEU A 60 14.91 23.22 -8.34
CA LEU A 60 15.30 22.62 -7.06
C LEU A 60 16.09 23.62 -6.21
N GLU A 61 15.85 23.60 -4.90
CA GLU A 61 16.63 24.37 -3.95
C GLU A 61 18.10 23.92 -3.96
N LYS A 62 19.01 24.87 -3.73
CA LYS A 62 20.43 24.55 -3.61
C LYS A 62 20.66 23.76 -2.32
N PRO A 63 21.55 22.74 -2.35
CA PRO A 63 21.88 22.01 -1.15
C PRO A 63 22.46 22.97 -0.10
N LYS A 64 21.92 22.90 1.12
CA LYS A 64 22.44 23.66 2.26
C LYS A 64 23.89 23.25 2.54
N SER A 65 24.69 24.22 2.98
CA SER A 65 26.04 23.95 3.43
C SER A 65 26.04 23.13 4.73
N ARG A 66 27.17 22.45 5.01
CA ARG A 66 27.31 21.61 6.21
C ARG A 66 27.01 22.38 7.50
N ASP A 67 27.46 23.62 7.58
CA ASP A 67 27.32 24.43 8.79
C ASP A 67 25.88 24.92 8.97
N GLU A 68 25.16 25.23 7.88
CA GLU A 68 23.71 25.53 7.91
C GLU A 68 22.86 24.33 8.34
N LEU A 69 23.24 23.11 7.91
CA LEU A 69 22.55 21.89 8.34
C LEU A 69 22.72 21.63 9.84
N ARG A 70 23.89 21.92 10.41
CA ARG A 70 24.15 21.79 11.85
C ARG A 70 23.33 22.79 12.66
N ALA A 71 23.32 24.05 12.26
CA ALA A 71 22.54 25.09 12.94
C ALA A 71 21.04 24.80 12.92
N GLU A 72 20.48 24.30 11.81
CA GLU A 72 19.07 23.92 11.75
C GLU A 72 18.74 22.72 12.64
N ALA A 73 19.65 21.75 12.72
CA ALA A 73 19.49 20.59 13.61
C ALA A 73 19.51 20.99 15.11
N GLU A 74 20.34 21.97 15.47
CA GLU A 74 20.37 22.54 16.83
C GLU A 74 19.11 23.37 17.13
N ARG A 75 18.56 24.08 16.14
CA ARG A 75 17.31 24.86 16.29
C ARG A 75 16.08 23.98 16.54
N LEU A 76 16.10 22.74 16.07
CA LEU A 76 14.95 21.84 16.10
C LEU A 76 14.84 21.02 17.41
N ASN A 77 15.89 20.98 18.23
CA ASN A 77 15.95 20.23 19.49
C ASN A 77 15.98 21.16 20.70
#